data_AF-A0A7C9HIK6-F1
#
_entry.id   AF-A0A7C9HIK6-F1
#
_cell.length_a   1.000
_cell.length_b   1.000
_cell.length_c   1.000
_cell.angle_alpha   90.00
_cell.angle_beta   90.00
_cell.angle_gamma   90.00
#
_symmetry.space_group_name_H-M   'P 1'
#
loop_
_entity.id
_entity.type
_entity.pdbx_description
1 polymer ?
#
loop_
_entity_poly.entity_id
_entity_poly.type
_entity_poly.pdbx_seq_one_letter_code
_entity_poly.pdbx_strand_id
1 'polypeptide(L)'
;MNAVRSLGTLAAVAAALMLGLGATTLSAAGDDPETLRLHLGSDGTRFVYSNSGSPITQPISASKNCLISADGPLATIDGSDKGPGMKDGSIGIKSGGSTGVPCARVDSTEDLAVELTGVPDAVTASLDLEFKGAVRVDIVVWKGGTEVDAFQVRAGGGIVPGQGVDGSSAVPYTATVTHAQPIANCRNASDSGPDSGPNDNCYVTVEPTASFDSITFAPVMGEMSLEGSWDFGNNPAFDTIFTLEEYDGELGCTEENSTATIDEGTVYGSFTRLQNTDGSECVLKPYTLDVDVEAETLSFVPIDIGAPQPAAYEGTVAFAPKPSTNPFTSRLEYDQDDDGPLDFVDMPWCAGDPYATPDVPGSIDTSVIPFGHTWCIVQESTGIHSATQIRTTWDVVGIGDPKMR
;
A
#
# COMPACT_ATOMS: atom_id res chain seq x y z
N MET A 1 23.49 -72.29 44.95
CA MET A 1 24.45 -72.42 43.83
C MET A 1 23.64 -72.47 42.56
N ASN A 2 23.91 -71.52 41.66
CA ASN A 2 23.93 -71.59 40.20
C ASN A 2 22.90 -72.48 39.45
N ALA A 3 22.32 -72.14 38.30
CA ALA A 3 22.21 -70.95 37.48
C ALA A 3 21.48 -71.41 36.18
N VAL A 4 20.69 -70.53 35.55
CA VAL A 4 20.35 -70.44 34.10
C VAL A 4 19.52 -71.60 33.46
N ARG A 5 18.61 -71.50 32.48
CA ARG A 5 18.27 -70.62 31.31
C ARG A 5 16.76 -70.75 31.00
N SER A 6 15.99 -69.67 30.78
CA SER A 6 15.85 -68.78 29.60
C SER A 6 14.88 -69.29 28.51
N LEU A 7 13.87 -68.47 28.21
CA LEU A 7 13.18 -68.17 26.93
C LEU A 7 11.85 -67.49 27.31
N GLY A 8 11.45 -66.29 26.89
CA GLY A 8 11.96 -65.33 25.91
C GLY A 8 10.76 -64.62 25.29
N THR A 9 10.77 -63.27 25.31
CA THR A 9 10.07 -62.32 24.39
C THR A 9 8.52 -62.28 24.41
N LEU A 10 7.79 -61.15 24.27
CA LEU A 10 8.00 -59.86 23.58
C LEU A 10 6.90 -58.83 23.99
N ALA A 11 7.27 -57.54 24.04
CA ALA A 11 6.53 -56.30 23.71
C ALA A 11 5.14 -55.98 24.36
N ALA A 12 4.71 -54.74 24.60
CA ALA A 12 5.10 -53.44 24.06
C ALA A 12 4.87 -52.30 25.09
N VAL A 13 5.69 -51.26 25.00
CA VAL A 13 5.59 -49.99 25.72
C VAL A 13 4.65 -49.06 24.93
N ALA A 14 3.58 -48.58 25.56
CA ALA A 14 2.76 -47.51 25.01
C ALA A 14 3.37 -46.16 25.41
N ALA A 15 3.97 -45.47 24.44
CA ALA A 15 4.41 -44.09 24.57
C ALA A 15 3.30 -43.15 24.07
N ALA A 16 3.01 -42.14 24.88
CA ALA A 16 2.05 -41.09 24.61
C ALA A 16 2.52 -40.19 23.45
N LEU A 17 1.59 -39.84 22.55
CA LEU A 17 1.75 -38.75 21.61
C LEU A 17 0.66 -37.71 21.91
N MET A 18 1.04 -36.61 22.56
CA MET A 18 0.21 -35.42 22.69
C MET A 18 0.25 -34.66 21.36
N LEU A 19 -0.88 -34.62 20.66
CA LEU A 19 -1.12 -33.70 19.54
C LEU A 19 -1.40 -32.31 20.13
N GLY A 20 -0.37 -31.47 20.17
CA GLY A 20 -0.51 -30.03 20.32
C GLY A 20 -0.84 -29.42 18.96
N LEU A 21 -2.12 -29.16 18.70
CA LEU A 21 -2.56 -28.23 17.66
C LEU A 21 -2.21 -26.83 18.14
N GLY A 22 -1.08 -26.30 17.65
CA GLY A 22 -0.75 -24.89 17.78
C GLY A 22 -1.66 -24.09 16.87
N ALA A 23 -2.76 -23.58 17.41
CA ALA A 23 -3.49 -22.49 16.79
C ALA A 23 -2.58 -21.26 16.84
N THR A 24 -1.99 -20.88 15.72
CA THR A 24 -1.48 -19.53 15.53
C THR A 24 -2.69 -18.61 15.48
N THR A 25 -3.08 -18.08 16.64
CA THR A 25 -3.98 -16.94 16.69
C THR A 25 -3.23 -15.78 16.04
N LEU A 26 -3.58 -15.45 14.79
CA LEU A 26 -3.29 -14.14 14.22
C LEU A 26 -3.92 -13.13 15.17
N SER A 27 -3.08 -12.46 15.95
CA SER A 27 -3.52 -11.29 16.70
C SER A 27 -4.00 -10.30 15.66
N ALA A 28 -5.23 -9.81 15.79
CA ALA A 28 -5.66 -8.62 15.09
C ALA A 28 -4.59 -7.55 15.34
N ALA A 29 -3.82 -7.25 14.29
CA ALA A 29 -2.99 -6.07 14.25
C ALA A 29 -3.91 -4.87 14.44
N GLY A 30 -3.44 -3.85 15.19
CA GLY A 30 -4.23 -2.63 15.31
C GLY A 30 -4.41 -1.98 13.95
N ASP A 31 -5.59 -1.41 13.72
CA ASP A 31 -6.02 -0.68 12.51
C ASP A 31 -5.25 0.64 12.27
N ASP A 32 -3.97 0.71 12.66
CA ASP A 32 -3.14 1.86 12.35
C ASP A 32 -2.77 1.78 10.86
N PRO A 33 -3.03 2.84 10.08
CA PRO A 33 -2.82 2.79 8.64
C PRO A 33 -1.34 2.54 8.31
N GLU A 34 -1.11 1.83 7.20
CA GLU A 34 0.24 1.62 6.70
C GLU A 34 0.88 2.96 6.34
N THR A 35 2.13 3.18 6.78
CA THR A 35 2.80 4.47 6.58
C THR A 35 4.27 4.31 6.20
N LEU A 36 4.73 5.16 5.29
CA LEU A 36 6.14 5.49 5.14
C LEU A 36 6.41 6.85 5.78
N ARG A 37 7.35 6.92 6.71
CA ARG A 37 7.68 8.14 7.46
C ARG A 37 9.09 8.59 7.19
N LEU A 38 9.27 9.84 6.79
CA LEU A 38 10.55 10.53 6.79
C LEU A 38 10.78 11.14 8.17
N HIS A 39 11.73 10.58 8.89
CA HIS A 39 12.13 11.00 10.22
C HIS A 39 13.50 11.68 10.17
N LEU A 40 13.55 12.94 10.58
CA LEU A 40 14.75 13.80 10.58
C LEU A 40 15.13 14.26 12.00
N GLY A 41 14.64 13.57 13.04
CA GLY A 41 14.90 13.87 14.44
C GLY A 41 16.34 13.62 14.91
N SER A 42 16.64 14.04 16.14
CA SER A 42 17.94 13.91 16.79
C SER A 42 18.36 12.49 17.13
N ASP A 43 17.43 11.54 17.10
CA ASP A 43 17.69 10.11 17.23
C ASP A 43 17.96 9.43 15.88
N GLY A 44 17.79 10.12 14.75
CA GLY A 44 18.34 9.69 13.47
C GLY A 44 17.68 10.29 12.25
N THR A 45 18.28 10.03 11.09
CA THR A 45 17.82 10.49 9.78
C THR A 45 17.52 9.29 8.90
N ARG A 46 16.23 9.01 8.67
CA ARG A 46 15.80 7.74 8.06
C ARG A 46 14.38 7.81 7.49
N PHE A 47 14.09 6.93 6.55
CA PHE A 47 12.73 6.49 6.27
C PHE A 47 12.37 5.30 7.16
N VAL A 48 11.11 5.22 7.59
CA VAL A 48 10.55 4.11 8.38
C VAL A 48 9.23 3.67 7.75
N TYR A 49 9.19 2.44 7.24
CA TYR A 49 7.97 1.80 6.76
C TYR A 49 7.35 0.96 7.88
N SER A 50 6.07 1.20 8.17
CA SER A 50 5.30 0.50 9.19
C SER A 50 4.02 -0.09 8.59
N ASN A 51 3.86 -1.40 8.68
CA ASN A 51 2.77 -2.18 8.07
C ASN A 51 2.20 -3.24 9.03
N SER A 52 1.90 -2.85 10.27
CA SER A 52 1.60 -3.73 11.43
C SER A 52 2.72 -4.70 11.87
N GLY A 53 3.74 -4.92 11.05
CA GLY A 53 4.92 -5.73 11.34
C GLY A 53 6.03 -5.00 12.10
N SER A 54 7.22 -5.62 12.12
CA SER A 54 8.43 -4.93 12.59
C SER A 54 8.82 -3.84 11.59
N PRO A 55 8.99 -2.57 12.01
CA PRO A 55 9.28 -1.49 11.08
C PRO A 55 10.56 -1.72 10.27
N ILE A 56 10.48 -1.48 8.96
CA ILE A 56 11.62 -1.52 8.06
C ILE A 56 12.21 -0.11 7.99
N THR A 57 13.54 0.01 8.13
CA THR A 57 14.20 1.32 8.16
C THR A 57 15.21 1.45 7.02
N GLN A 58 15.22 2.63 6.38
CA GLN A 58 16.22 3.02 5.40
C GLN A 58 16.95 4.27 5.91
N PRO A 59 18.24 4.19 6.26
CA PRO A 59 19.00 5.36 6.69
C PRO A 59 19.25 6.32 5.53
N ILE A 60 19.21 7.63 5.81
CA ILE A 60 19.64 8.66 4.87
C ILE A 60 21.11 8.98 5.15
N SER A 61 21.96 8.76 4.17
CA SER A 61 23.40 8.92 4.35
C SER A 61 23.84 10.35 4.06
N ALA A 62 24.42 11.02 5.06
CA ALA A 62 25.06 12.32 4.86
C ALA A 62 26.48 12.16 4.34
N SER A 63 26.81 12.90 3.29
CA SER A 63 28.15 12.96 2.71
C SER A 63 28.82 14.32 2.98
N LYS A 64 30.01 14.55 2.41
CA LYS A 64 30.72 15.82 2.61
C LYS A 64 29.95 16.99 1.99
N ASN A 65 30.04 18.15 2.63
CA ASN A 65 29.41 19.38 2.15
C ASN A 65 27.89 19.23 2.01
N CYS A 66 27.24 18.70 3.05
CA CYS A 66 25.78 18.61 3.24
C CYS A 66 24.96 17.87 2.17
N LEU A 67 25.59 17.32 1.12
CA LEU A 67 24.92 16.43 0.17
C LEU A 67 24.45 15.17 0.92
N ILE A 68 23.19 14.81 0.75
CA ILE A 68 22.67 13.52 1.22
C ILE A 68 22.48 12.56 0.05
N SER A 69 22.43 11.27 0.37
CA SER A 69 22.01 10.22 -0.54
C SER A 69 20.87 9.47 0.12
N ALA A 70 19.71 9.48 -0.54
CA ALA A 70 18.57 8.65 -0.23
C ALA A 70 18.15 8.02 -1.56
N ASP A 71 18.67 6.84 -1.83
CA ASP A 71 18.38 6.02 -3.02
C ASP A 71 18.42 4.59 -2.50
N GLY A 72 17.25 4.07 -2.14
CA GLY A 72 17.13 2.86 -1.37
C GLY A 72 15.81 2.14 -1.59
N PRO A 73 15.57 1.04 -0.86
CA PRO A 73 14.44 0.15 -1.12
C PRO A 73 13.08 0.67 -0.64
N LEU A 74 13.00 1.82 0.05
CA LEU A 74 11.75 2.41 0.56
C LEU A 74 11.40 3.75 -0.11
N ALA A 75 12.42 4.56 -0.38
CA ALA A 75 12.24 5.83 -1.08
C ALA A 75 13.55 6.34 -1.69
N THR A 76 13.39 7.20 -2.68
CA THR A 76 14.46 8.02 -3.25
C THR A 76 14.14 9.49 -3.01
N ILE A 77 15.14 10.28 -2.63
CA ILE A 77 15.06 11.73 -2.64
C ILE A 77 16.00 12.22 -3.74
N ASP A 78 15.46 12.99 -4.67
CA ASP A 78 16.24 13.65 -5.72
C ASP A 78 15.97 15.15 -5.71
N GLY A 79 16.83 15.89 -6.40
CA GLY A 79 16.62 17.30 -6.58
C GLY A 79 17.58 17.92 -7.57
N SER A 80 17.20 19.09 -8.05
CA SER A 80 17.94 19.85 -9.06
C SER A 80 19.37 20.26 -8.65
N ASP A 81 20.14 20.87 -9.58
CA ASP A 81 21.56 21.25 -9.47
C ASP A 81 22.53 20.10 -9.12
N LYS A 82 22.78 19.86 -7.83
CA LYS A 82 23.77 18.89 -7.33
C LYS A 82 23.14 17.77 -6.49
N GLY A 83 21.81 17.69 -6.48
CA GLY A 83 21.07 16.73 -5.68
C GLY A 83 20.64 17.27 -4.31
N PRO A 84 19.97 16.42 -3.52
CA PRO A 84 19.41 16.81 -2.23
C PRO A 84 20.50 17.09 -1.20
N GLY A 85 20.30 18.15 -0.42
CA GLY A 85 21.12 18.45 0.74
C GLY A 85 20.33 18.37 2.04
N MET A 86 21.06 18.31 3.15
CA MET A 86 20.47 18.36 4.48
C MET A 86 21.32 19.18 5.44
N LYS A 87 20.66 19.96 6.29
CA LYS A 87 21.28 20.72 7.38
C LYS A 87 20.24 20.93 8.48
N ASP A 88 20.68 20.73 9.72
CA ASP A 88 19.91 21.05 10.94
C ASP A 88 18.48 20.45 11.01
N GLY A 89 18.26 19.26 10.44
CA GLY A 89 16.96 18.57 10.47
C GLY A 89 16.07 18.84 9.25
N SER A 90 16.51 19.68 8.32
CA SER A 90 15.75 20.02 7.11
C SER A 90 16.46 19.57 5.84
N ILE A 91 15.68 19.15 4.85
CA ILE A 91 16.09 18.74 3.51
C ILE A 91 15.72 19.82 2.49
N GLY A 92 16.62 20.07 1.55
CA GLY A 92 16.38 20.91 0.37
C GLY A 92 17.41 20.59 -0.71
N ILE A 93 17.85 21.59 -1.47
CA ILE A 93 18.81 21.42 -2.56
C ILE A 93 20.19 21.92 -2.18
N LYS A 94 21.20 21.21 -2.70
CA LYS A 94 22.60 21.52 -2.41
C LYS A 94 23.22 22.46 -3.46
N SER A 95 22.95 23.76 -3.43
CA SER A 95 23.47 24.69 -4.45
C SER A 95 24.92 25.20 -4.25
N GLY A 96 25.77 25.20 -5.28
CA GLY A 96 27.09 25.87 -5.24
C GLY A 96 28.26 25.11 -4.54
N GLY A 97 29.45 25.74 -4.47
CA GLY A 97 30.74 25.17 -4.01
C GLY A 97 31.17 25.57 -2.59
N SER A 98 32.17 24.87 -2.03
CA SER A 98 32.60 24.66 -0.61
C SER A 98 32.58 25.79 0.46
N THR A 99 31.97 26.95 0.24
CA THR A 99 31.84 28.02 1.24
C THR A 99 30.49 28.74 1.07
N GLY A 100 29.54 28.52 2.00
CA GLY A 100 28.26 29.24 2.05
C GLY A 100 27.07 28.59 1.31
N VAL A 101 27.16 27.30 0.98
CA VAL A 101 26.17 26.51 0.22
C VAL A 101 24.83 26.42 0.95
N PRO A 102 23.69 26.83 0.34
CA PRO A 102 22.37 26.39 0.74
C PRO A 102 22.32 24.86 0.65
N CYS A 103 22.03 24.23 1.78
CA CYS A 103 22.01 22.77 1.89
C CYS A 103 20.60 22.25 2.11
N ALA A 104 19.75 23.07 2.71
CA ALA A 104 18.50 22.64 3.29
C ALA A 104 17.40 23.59 2.85
N ARG A 105 17.45 24.06 1.60
CA ARG A 105 16.43 24.95 1.03
C ARG A 105 16.21 24.64 -0.44
N VAL A 106 14.97 24.76 -0.86
CA VAL A 106 14.55 24.76 -2.26
C VAL A 106 14.10 26.18 -2.56
N ASP A 107 14.62 26.81 -3.61
CA ASP A 107 14.17 28.11 -4.07
C ASP A 107 13.44 28.05 -5.42
N SER A 108 13.05 29.21 -5.96
CA SER A 108 12.28 29.30 -7.20
C SER A 108 12.99 28.84 -8.48
N THR A 109 14.25 28.42 -8.39
CA THR A 109 15.05 27.91 -9.50
C THR A 109 15.30 26.40 -9.41
N GLU A 110 14.77 25.77 -8.37
CA GLU A 110 15.06 24.41 -7.96
C GLU A 110 13.78 23.63 -7.68
N ASP A 111 13.87 22.31 -7.80
CA ASP A 111 12.85 21.36 -7.37
C ASP A 111 13.47 20.25 -6.50
N LEU A 112 12.68 19.73 -5.58
CA LEU A 112 12.96 18.58 -4.72
C LEU A 112 11.87 17.53 -4.96
N ALA A 113 12.26 16.27 -5.16
CA ALA A 113 11.33 15.16 -5.35
C ALA A 113 11.56 14.08 -4.30
N VAL A 114 10.47 13.46 -3.83
CA VAL A 114 10.48 12.22 -3.07
C VAL A 114 9.72 11.18 -3.88
N GLU A 115 10.39 10.10 -4.24
CA GLU A 115 9.81 8.94 -4.94
C GLU A 115 9.70 7.79 -3.94
N LEU A 116 8.52 7.19 -3.86
CA LEU A 116 8.22 6.03 -3.05
C LEU A 116 8.61 4.79 -3.85
N THR A 117 9.46 3.94 -3.28
CA THR A 117 10.00 2.78 -3.97
C THR A 117 9.84 1.56 -3.10
N GLY A 118 9.35 0.44 -3.63
CA GLY A 118 9.28 -0.81 -2.85
C GLY A 118 8.31 -0.77 -1.67
N VAL A 119 7.39 0.19 -1.67
CA VAL A 119 6.24 0.31 -0.76
C VAL A 119 4.97 0.49 -1.60
N PRO A 120 3.77 0.23 -1.03
CA PRO A 120 2.51 0.63 -1.66
C PRO A 120 2.49 2.11 -2.07
N ASP A 121 1.60 2.47 -2.99
CA ASP A 121 1.38 3.88 -3.33
C ASP A 121 0.82 4.65 -2.14
N ALA A 122 1.09 5.95 -2.08
CA ALA A 122 0.48 6.81 -1.08
C ALA A 122 -0.90 7.28 -1.53
N VAL A 123 -1.85 7.31 -0.60
CA VAL A 123 -3.18 7.90 -0.79
C VAL A 123 -3.27 9.29 -0.17
N THR A 124 -2.42 9.60 0.81
CA THR A 124 -2.27 10.95 1.37
C THR A 124 -0.82 11.23 1.77
N ALA A 125 -0.43 12.49 1.85
CA ALA A 125 0.83 12.91 2.47
C ALA A 125 0.59 13.98 3.52
N SER A 126 1.16 13.83 4.70
CA SER A 126 1.27 14.87 5.71
C SER A 126 2.72 15.34 5.77
N LEU A 127 2.93 16.61 5.45
CA LEU A 127 4.22 17.18 5.13
C LEU A 127 4.61 18.18 6.20
N ASP A 128 5.79 17.97 6.80
CA ASP A 128 6.39 18.94 7.71
C ASP A 128 7.20 19.93 6.87
N LEU A 129 6.64 21.12 6.59
CA LEU A 129 7.24 22.12 5.71
C LEU A 129 7.64 23.36 6.47
N GLU A 130 8.90 23.75 6.31
CA GLU A 130 9.45 24.98 6.86
C GLU A 130 9.60 26.02 5.73
N PHE A 131 9.29 27.30 6.02
CA PHE A 131 9.12 28.34 5.01
C PHE A 131 9.97 29.58 5.28
N LYS A 132 10.48 30.21 4.21
CA LYS A 132 11.20 31.49 4.32
C LYS A 132 10.70 32.56 3.38
N GLY A 133 10.32 33.68 4.00
CA GLY A 133 9.85 34.88 3.32
C GLY A 133 8.44 34.68 2.78
N ALA A 134 8.10 35.46 1.75
CA ALA A 134 6.82 35.31 1.06
C ALA A 134 6.86 34.04 0.20
N VAL A 135 6.28 32.94 0.70
CA VAL A 135 6.33 31.64 0.03
C VAL A 135 5.07 31.38 -0.78
N ARG A 136 5.28 30.85 -1.98
CA ARG A 136 4.29 30.12 -2.75
C ARG A 136 5.00 28.91 -3.35
N VAL A 137 4.65 27.72 -2.89
CA VAL A 137 5.21 26.46 -3.38
C VAL A 137 4.13 25.67 -4.08
N ASP A 138 4.44 25.18 -5.27
CA ASP A 138 3.62 24.21 -5.98
C ASP A 138 4.06 22.82 -5.51
N ILE A 139 3.08 21.99 -5.13
CA ILE A 139 3.27 20.62 -4.69
C ILE A 139 2.54 19.74 -5.70
N VAL A 140 3.25 18.88 -6.41
CA VAL A 140 2.68 18.03 -7.47
C VAL A 140 2.86 16.58 -7.08
N VAL A 141 1.80 15.79 -7.16
CA VAL A 141 1.86 14.34 -6.95
C VAL A 141 1.73 13.61 -8.28
N TRP A 142 2.49 12.51 -8.41
CA TRP A 142 2.65 11.77 -9.65
C TRP A 142 2.43 10.28 -9.43
N LYS A 143 1.92 9.61 -10.47
CA LYS A 143 1.79 8.16 -10.54
C LYS A 143 2.41 7.66 -11.83
N GLY A 144 3.44 6.82 -11.75
CA GLY A 144 4.13 6.26 -12.94
C GLY A 144 4.59 7.32 -13.93
N GLY A 145 5.00 8.50 -13.44
CA GLY A 145 5.43 9.65 -14.26
C GLY A 145 4.29 10.47 -14.87
N THR A 146 3.04 10.22 -14.52
CA THR A 146 1.87 11.02 -14.92
C THR A 146 1.41 11.88 -13.75
N GLU A 147 1.12 13.16 -13.99
CA GLU A 147 0.59 14.07 -12.98
C GLU A 147 -0.80 13.59 -12.53
N VAL A 148 -0.98 13.37 -11.23
CA VAL A 148 -2.28 13.05 -10.62
C VAL A 148 -2.99 14.34 -10.23
N ASP A 149 -2.34 15.17 -9.41
CA ASP A 149 -2.86 16.45 -8.95
C ASP A 149 -1.74 17.45 -8.65
N ALA A 150 -2.07 18.74 -8.74
CA ALA A 150 -1.19 19.84 -8.37
C ALA A 150 -1.87 20.77 -7.34
N PHE A 151 -1.14 21.05 -6.26
CA PHE A 151 -1.57 21.87 -5.14
C PHE A 151 -0.63 23.06 -4.97
N GLN A 152 -1.06 24.03 -4.16
CA GLN A 152 -0.26 25.18 -3.83
C GLN A 152 -0.38 25.54 -2.35
N VAL A 153 0.76 25.66 -1.68
CA VAL A 153 0.84 26.14 -0.30
C VAL A 153 1.45 27.54 -0.29
N ARG A 154 0.84 28.43 0.50
CA ARG A 154 1.24 29.83 0.60
C ARG A 154 1.49 30.22 2.05
N ALA A 155 2.51 31.05 2.28
CA ALA A 155 2.80 31.61 3.59
C ALA A 155 3.20 33.10 3.47
N GLY A 156 3.07 33.82 4.58
CA GLY A 156 3.49 35.23 4.66
C GLY A 156 2.92 36.11 3.55
N GLY A 157 3.79 36.90 2.93
CA GLY A 157 3.44 37.77 1.79
C GLY A 157 3.02 37.05 0.50
N GLY A 158 3.15 35.71 0.43
CA GLY A 158 2.67 34.89 -0.70
C GLY A 158 1.16 34.64 -0.66
N ILE A 159 0.50 34.92 0.46
CA ILE A 159 -0.94 34.74 0.63
C ILE A 159 -1.71 35.81 -0.16
N VAL A 160 -2.61 35.35 -1.04
CA VAL A 160 -3.51 36.22 -1.79
C VAL A 160 -4.85 36.33 -1.06
N PRO A 161 -5.30 37.53 -0.65
CA PRO A 161 -6.57 37.70 0.03
C PRO A 161 -7.76 37.13 -0.77
N GLY A 162 -8.59 36.32 -0.09
CA GLY A 162 -9.79 35.71 -0.70
C GLY A 162 -9.53 34.49 -1.58
N GLN A 163 -8.31 33.94 -1.59
CA GLN A 163 -7.98 32.70 -2.30
C GLN A 163 -7.47 31.63 -1.34
N GLY A 164 -7.80 30.37 -1.64
CA GLY A 164 -7.38 29.21 -0.86
C GLY A 164 -8.12 29.06 0.46
N VAL A 165 -7.87 27.94 1.13
CA VAL A 165 -8.34 27.66 2.49
C VAL A 165 -7.28 28.08 3.50
N ASP A 166 -7.71 28.67 4.60
CA ASP A 166 -6.79 29.06 5.66
C ASP A 166 -6.58 27.89 6.63
N GLY A 167 -5.31 27.61 6.94
CA GLY A 167 -4.92 26.61 7.92
C GLY A 167 -5.22 27.00 9.37
N SER A 168 -4.85 26.12 10.30
CA SER A 168 -4.92 26.37 11.74
C SER A 168 -4.05 27.56 12.14
N SER A 169 -4.58 28.37 13.05
CA SER A 169 -3.85 29.46 13.68
C SER A 169 -3.10 29.04 14.96
N ALA A 170 -3.28 27.80 15.41
CA ALA A 170 -2.64 27.25 16.61
C ALA A 170 -1.49 26.33 16.21
N VAL A 171 -0.43 26.30 17.01
CA VAL A 171 0.70 25.37 16.85
C VAL A 171 0.24 23.94 17.17
N PRO A 172 0.61 22.93 16.36
CA PRO A 172 1.31 23.03 15.07
C PRO A 172 0.42 23.68 14.00
N TYR A 173 0.99 24.58 13.18
CA TYR A 173 0.21 25.23 12.14
C TYR A 173 -0.12 24.22 11.05
N THR A 174 -1.37 23.76 11.00
CA THR A 174 -1.78 22.77 10.01
C THR A 174 -2.47 23.42 8.82
N ALA A 175 -2.38 22.80 7.65
CA ALA A 175 -3.18 23.16 6.49
C ALA A 175 -3.54 21.89 5.71
N THR A 176 -4.69 21.90 5.02
CA THR A 176 -5.09 20.77 4.17
C THR A 176 -5.35 21.29 2.77
N VAL A 177 -4.77 20.62 1.77
CA VAL A 177 -5.08 20.80 0.35
C VAL A 177 -5.77 19.55 -0.17
N THR A 178 -6.84 19.75 -0.92
CA THR A 178 -7.60 18.69 -1.57
C THR A 178 -7.79 19.04 -3.03
N HIS A 179 -8.16 18.08 -3.89
CA HIS A 179 -8.46 18.38 -5.29
C HIS A 179 -9.53 19.49 -5.46
N ALA A 180 -10.55 19.50 -4.61
CA ALA A 180 -11.60 20.53 -4.62
C ALA A 180 -11.13 21.88 -4.06
N GLN A 181 -10.08 21.88 -3.24
CA GLN A 181 -9.50 23.05 -2.58
C GLN A 181 -7.96 23.02 -2.70
N PRO A 182 -7.41 23.24 -3.92
CA PRO A 182 -6.01 22.93 -4.19
C PRO A 182 -5.03 23.99 -3.67
N ILE A 183 -5.52 25.03 -3.00
CA ILE A 183 -4.69 26.12 -2.48
C ILE A 183 -4.92 26.23 -0.99
N ALA A 184 -3.86 26.13 -0.19
CA ALA A 184 -3.91 26.38 1.25
C ALA A 184 -2.96 27.51 1.68
N ASN A 185 -3.37 28.24 2.72
CA ASN A 185 -2.62 29.33 3.32
C ASN A 185 -2.17 28.98 4.74
N CYS A 186 -0.87 28.83 4.94
CA CYS A 186 -0.21 28.72 6.23
C CYS A 186 0.00 30.11 6.82
N ARG A 187 -1.05 30.68 7.44
CA ARG A 187 -1.07 32.09 7.89
C ARG A 187 -0.14 32.43 9.05
N ASN A 188 0.19 31.44 9.88
CA ASN A 188 0.89 31.67 11.14
C ASN A 188 2.27 30.98 11.23
N ALA A 189 2.67 30.22 10.22
CA ALA A 189 4.07 29.87 10.02
C ALA A 189 4.85 31.18 9.92
N SER A 190 5.89 31.35 10.74
CA SER A 190 6.51 32.66 10.93
C SER A 190 7.22 33.11 9.65
N ASP A 191 7.22 34.41 9.34
CA ASP A 191 7.96 35.00 8.19
C ASP A 191 9.50 34.92 8.35
N SER A 192 9.97 34.22 9.37
CA SER A 192 11.36 33.93 9.68
C SER A 192 11.54 32.46 9.29
N GLY A 193 12.14 32.12 8.15
CA GLY A 193 13.52 31.64 8.10
C GLY A 193 13.67 30.23 8.69
N PRO A 194 14.31 29.25 8.02
CA PRO A 194 14.47 27.86 8.49
C PRO A 194 15.53 27.71 9.59
N ASP A 195 15.71 28.77 10.38
CA ASP A 195 16.48 28.83 11.61
C ASP A 195 15.61 29.51 12.70
N SER A 196 14.30 29.58 12.48
CA SER A 196 13.33 30.06 13.44
C SER A 196 13.28 29.15 14.65
N GLY A 197 12.82 29.72 15.76
CA GLY A 197 12.66 28.90 16.96
C GLY A 197 11.67 27.74 16.71
N PRO A 198 11.73 26.68 17.53
CA PRO A 198 10.90 25.49 17.36
C PRO A 198 9.40 25.77 17.10
N ASN A 199 8.76 24.94 16.26
CA ASN A 199 7.32 24.88 15.99
C ASN A 199 6.73 26.00 15.09
N ASP A 200 7.48 26.56 14.15
CA ASP A 200 6.93 27.48 13.15
C ASP A 200 6.73 26.87 11.76
N ASN A 201 6.99 25.58 11.63
CA ASN A 201 6.65 24.78 10.47
C ASN A 201 5.14 24.81 10.18
N CYS A 202 4.79 24.67 8.90
CA CYS A 202 3.46 24.34 8.46
C CYS A 202 3.35 22.84 8.18
N TYR A 203 2.49 22.16 8.93
CA TYR A 203 2.17 20.76 8.72
C TYR A 203 1.02 20.62 7.72
N VAL A 204 1.35 20.30 6.47
CA VAL A 204 0.42 20.30 5.34
C VAL A 204 -0.05 18.90 5.01
N THR A 205 -1.34 18.63 5.10
CA THR A 205 -1.95 17.40 4.58
C THR A 205 -2.38 17.59 3.12
N VAL A 206 -1.99 16.66 2.26
CA VAL A 206 -2.28 16.57 0.84
C VAL A 206 -3.21 15.38 0.59
N GLU A 207 -4.40 15.65 0.05
CA GLU A 207 -5.43 14.66 -0.28
C GLU A 207 -5.73 14.69 -1.79
N PRO A 208 -5.02 13.90 -2.60
CA PRO A 208 -5.24 13.80 -4.04
C PRO A 208 -6.48 12.98 -4.41
N THR A 209 -6.84 13.04 -5.69
CA THR A 209 -7.96 12.28 -6.28
C THR A 209 -7.69 10.80 -6.43
N ALA A 210 -6.42 10.40 -6.50
CA ALA A 210 -5.97 9.03 -6.65
C ALA A 210 -4.62 8.82 -5.95
N SER A 211 -4.21 7.56 -5.81
CA SER A 211 -2.92 7.20 -5.24
C SER A 211 -1.74 7.70 -6.09
N PHE A 212 -0.58 7.87 -5.47
CA PHE A 212 0.63 8.41 -6.09
C PHE A 212 1.89 7.71 -5.57
N ASP A 213 2.92 7.64 -6.43
CA ASP A 213 4.23 7.07 -6.10
C ASP A 213 5.34 8.14 -6.00
N SER A 214 5.05 9.40 -6.32
CA SER A 214 6.02 10.48 -6.15
C SER A 214 5.37 11.82 -5.83
N ILE A 215 6.09 12.67 -5.09
CA ILE A 215 5.72 14.06 -4.80
C ILE A 215 6.89 14.98 -5.14
N THR A 216 6.59 16.13 -5.76
CA THR A 216 7.57 17.17 -6.12
C THR A 216 7.21 18.49 -5.47
N PHE A 217 8.22 19.19 -4.98
CA PHE A 217 8.14 20.52 -4.39
C PHE A 217 8.85 21.52 -5.30
N ALA A 218 8.11 22.49 -5.82
CA ALA A 218 8.61 23.52 -6.72
C ALA A 218 8.20 24.92 -6.22
N PRO A 219 9.06 25.60 -5.45
CA PRO A 219 8.82 26.98 -5.06
C PRO A 219 8.65 27.87 -6.28
N VAL A 220 7.68 28.78 -6.24
CA VAL A 220 7.49 29.82 -7.26
C VAL A 220 8.03 31.15 -6.75
N MET A 221 8.01 31.34 -5.42
CA MET A 221 8.64 32.44 -4.72
C MET A 221 8.91 32.04 -3.27
N GLY A 222 9.87 32.71 -2.64
CA GLY A 222 10.35 32.33 -1.32
C GLY A 222 11.20 31.06 -1.37
N GLU A 223 11.46 30.49 -0.20
CA GLU A 223 12.20 29.23 -0.06
C GLU A 223 11.42 28.29 0.86
N MET A 224 11.55 26.98 0.66
CA MET A 224 11.03 25.97 1.59
C MET A 224 12.09 24.92 1.95
N SER A 225 11.83 24.17 3.01
CA SER A 225 12.54 22.95 3.34
C SER A 225 11.60 21.86 3.83
N LEU A 226 11.92 20.62 3.47
CA LEU A 226 11.18 19.44 3.92
C LEU A 226 11.78 18.96 5.24
N GLU A 227 10.93 18.80 6.25
CA GLU A 227 11.31 18.39 7.59
C GLU A 227 10.71 17.01 7.94
N GLY A 228 10.89 16.61 9.19
CA GLY A 228 10.46 15.31 9.69
C GLY A 228 10.64 15.23 11.20
N SER A 229 9.93 16.09 11.94
CA SER A 229 9.81 16.14 13.41
C SER A 229 10.97 16.70 14.23
N TRP A 230 12.00 17.29 13.60
CA TRP A 230 13.17 17.81 14.31
C TRP A 230 12.81 18.94 15.29
N ASP A 231 12.03 19.92 14.83
CA ASP A 231 11.58 21.07 15.62
C ASP A 231 10.55 20.69 16.69
N PHE A 232 9.85 19.55 16.52
CA PHE A 232 8.91 18.98 17.49
C PHE A 232 9.53 17.98 18.48
N GLY A 233 10.86 17.92 18.59
CA GLY A 233 11.55 17.14 19.62
C GLY A 233 11.48 15.62 19.42
N ASN A 234 11.62 15.17 18.17
CA ASN A 234 11.58 13.77 17.74
C ASN A 234 10.22 13.10 18.00
N ASN A 235 9.14 13.85 17.83
CA ASN A 235 7.81 13.31 17.95
C ASN A 235 7.37 12.73 16.60
N PRO A 236 7.23 11.39 16.46
CA PRO A 236 6.89 10.75 15.18
C PRO A 236 5.51 11.13 14.63
N ALA A 237 4.67 11.80 15.42
CA ALA A 237 3.41 12.38 14.96
C ALA A 237 3.60 13.59 14.03
N PHE A 238 4.81 14.15 13.98
CA PHE A 238 5.19 15.28 13.13
C PHE A 238 6.29 14.90 12.13
N ASP A 239 6.52 13.62 11.90
CA ASP A 239 7.33 13.19 10.76
C ASP A 239 6.63 13.65 9.47
N THR A 240 7.37 13.75 8.37
CA THR A 240 6.70 13.76 7.06
C THR A 240 6.19 12.34 6.81
N ILE A 241 4.87 12.16 6.66
CA ILE A 241 4.18 10.87 6.62
C ILE A 241 3.48 10.70 5.27
N PHE A 242 3.80 9.63 4.57
CA PHE A 242 3.00 9.12 3.46
C PHE A 242 2.09 8.02 4.01
N THR A 243 0.78 8.25 3.97
CA THR A 243 -0.19 7.20 4.30
C THR A 243 -0.41 6.38 3.05
N LEU A 244 -0.14 5.10 3.17
CA LEU A 244 -0.08 4.18 2.06
C LEU A 244 -1.44 3.53 1.82
N GLU A 245 -1.68 3.11 0.59
CA GLU A 245 -2.79 2.25 0.25
C GLU A 245 -2.70 0.96 1.07
N GLU A 246 -3.77 0.60 1.75
CA GLU A 246 -3.83 -0.60 2.58
C GLU A 246 -4.10 -1.83 1.72
N TYR A 247 -3.37 -2.92 2.01
CA TYR A 247 -3.56 -4.21 1.37
C TYR A 247 -3.89 -5.26 2.44
N ASP A 248 -4.77 -6.21 2.11
CA ASP A 248 -5.15 -7.30 3.02
C ASP A 248 -4.06 -8.38 3.12
N GLY A 249 -3.12 -8.38 2.16
CA GLY A 249 -1.93 -9.22 2.20
C GLY A 249 -1.18 -9.22 0.87
N GLU A 250 -0.18 -10.09 0.78
CA GLU A 250 0.57 -10.35 -0.45
C GLU A 250 0.55 -11.84 -0.77
N LEU A 251 0.31 -12.17 -2.03
CA LEU A 251 0.36 -13.55 -2.53
C LEU A 251 1.64 -13.78 -3.32
N GLY A 252 2.35 -14.87 -3.02
CA GLY A 252 3.44 -15.42 -3.83
C GLY A 252 2.97 -16.62 -4.66
N CYS A 253 3.93 -17.42 -5.13
CA CYS A 253 3.66 -18.67 -5.85
C CYS A 253 4.18 -19.91 -5.10
N THR A 254 4.44 -19.78 -3.78
CA THR A 254 4.81 -20.91 -2.94
C THR A 254 3.63 -21.32 -2.08
N GLU A 255 3.60 -22.56 -1.62
CA GLU A 255 2.52 -23.08 -0.77
C GLU A 255 2.34 -22.25 0.52
N GLU A 256 3.42 -21.64 1.03
CA GLU A 256 3.39 -20.86 2.27
C GLU A 256 2.71 -19.49 2.11
N ASN A 257 2.64 -18.94 0.89
CA ASN A 257 2.18 -17.57 0.66
C ASN A 257 1.29 -17.39 -0.57
N SER A 258 0.80 -18.46 -1.20
CA SER A 258 0.03 -18.35 -2.43
C SER A 258 -1.47 -18.19 -2.19
N THR A 259 -1.99 -18.43 -0.99
CA THR A 259 -3.44 -18.47 -0.76
C THR A 259 -3.92 -17.42 0.23
N ALA A 260 -4.86 -16.58 -0.21
CA ALA A 260 -5.74 -15.78 0.64
C ALA A 260 -6.99 -16.60 0.99
N THR A 261 -7.44 -16.57 2.24
CA THR A 261 -8.64 -17.31 2.69
C THR A 261 -9.73 -16.36 3.18
N ILE A 262 -10.97 -16.64 2.81
CA ILE A 262 -12.17 -15.90 3.20
C ILE A 262 -13.01 -16.77 4.15
N ASP A 263 -13.29 -16.28 5.35
CA ASP A 263 -14.17 -16.92 6.32
C ASP A 263 -15.03 -15.87 7.03
N GLU A 264 -15.97 -15.28 6.28
CA GLU A 264 -16.74 -14.11 6.71
C GLU A 264 -18.25 -14.32 6.62
N GLY A 265 -18.84 -14.61 7.78
CA GLY A 265 -20.30 -14.70 7.91
C GLY A 265 -20.89 -15.79 7.03
N THR A 266 -21.46 -15.40 5.90
CA THR A 266 -22.09 -16.30 4.91
C THR A 266 -21.28 -16.46 3.63
N VAL A 267 -20.18 -15.73 3.47
CA VAL A 267 -19.29 -15.77 2.31
C VAL A 267 -18.01 -16.50 2.71
N TYR A 268 -17.61 -17.47 1.90
CA TYR A 268 -16.43 -18.30 2.15
C TYR A 268 -15.68 -18.53 0.87
N GLY A 269 -14.38 -18.72 0.99
CA GLY A 269 -13.57 -19.03 -0.16
C GLY A 269 -12.09 -18.96 0.06
N SER A 270 -11.37 -19.03 -1.03
CA SER A 270 -9.94 -18.78 -1.09
C SER A 270 -9.53 -18.40 -2.48
N PHE A 271 -8.55 -17.51 -2.61
CA PHE A 271 -7.86 -17.24 -3.86
C PHE A 271 -6.42 -17.70 -3.73
N THR A 272 -6.02 -18.61 -4.60
CA THR A 272 -4.65 -19.09 -4.73
C THR A 272 -4.02 -18.48 -5.96
N ARG A 273 -2.95 -17.72 -5.76
CA ARG A 273 -2.12 -17.19 -6.83
C ARG A 273 -1.29 -18.29 -7.47
N LEU A 274 -1.33 -18.32 -8.79
CA LEU A 274 -0.56 -19.20 -9.66
C LEU A 274 0.61 -18.44 -10.30
N GLN A 275 1.40 -19.11 -11.13
CA GLN A 275 2.50 -18.48 -11.86
C GLN A 275 2.00 -17.43 -12.86
N ASN A 276 2.85 -16.44 -13.16
CA ASN A 276 2.59 -15.44 -14.19
C ASN A 276 2.43 -16.12 -15.57
N THR A 277 1.41 -15.71 -16.31
CA THR A 277 1.00 -16.30 -17.60
C THR A 277 1.99 -16.03 -18.74
N ASP A 278 2.87 -15.04 -18.59
CA ASP A 278 3.91 -14.69 -19.57
C ASP A 278 5.29 -15.30 -19.28
N GLY A 279 5.43 -15.99 -18.14
CA GLY A 279 6.67 -16.65 -17.72
C GLY A 279 7.67 -15.72 -17.04
N SER A 280 7.28 -14.49 -16.72
CA SER A 280 8.04 -13.59 -15.85
C SER A 280 8.17 -14.16 -14.42
N GLU A 281 9.14 -13.64 -13.66
CA GLU A 281 9.40 -14.13 -12.29
C GLU A 281 8.21 -13.86 -11.37
N CYS A 282 7.86 -14.85 -10.56
CA CYS A 282 6.85 -14.67 -9.52
C CYS A 282 7.41 -13.85 -8.36
N VAL A 283 7.06 -12.56 -8.34
CA VAL A 283 7.28 -11.64 -7.21
C VAL A 283 6.02 -11.54 -6.37
N LEU A 284 6.10 -11.28 -5.06
CA LEU A 284 4.92 -11.07 -4.20
C LEU A 284 3.98 -10.03 -4.83
N LYS A 285 2.68 -10.35 -4.86
CA LYS A 285 1.63 -9.52 -5.45
C LYS A 285 0.62 -9.16 -4.36
N PRO A 286 0.54 -7.88 -3.95
CA PRO A 286 -0.46 -7.45 -2.98
C PRO A 286 -1.88 -7.69 -3.49
N TYR A 287 -2.83 -7.73 -2.57
CA TYR A 287 -4.25 -7.79 -2.91
C TYR A 287 -5.08 -7.06 -1.87
N THR A 288 -6.26 -6.62 -2.30
CA THR A 288 -7.38 -6.30 -1.41
C THR A 288 -8.48 -7.34 -1.57
N LEU A 289 -9.22 -7.54 -0.49
CA LEU A 289 -10.26 -8.52 -0.33
C LEU A 289 -11.42 -7.88 0.44
N ASP A 290 -12.50 -7.58 -0.25
CA ASP A 290 -13.69 -6.96 0.35
C ASP A 290 -14.86 -7.96 0.36
N VAL A 291 -15.50 -8.11 1.52
CA VAL A 291 -16.65 -9.00 1.71
C VAL A 291 -17.83 -8.22 2.27
N ASP A 292 -18.88 -8.10 1.48
CA ASP A 292 -20.16 -7.59 1.95
C ASP A 292 -21.12 -8.75 2.17
N VAL A 293 -21.27 -9.14 3.43
CA VAL A 293 -22.16 -10.22 3.87
C VAL A 293 -23.64 -9.88 3.61
N GLU A 294 -24.03 -8.60 3.63
CA GLU A 294 -25.42 -8.17 3.39
C GLU A 294 -25.75 -8.15 1.90
N ALA A 295 -24.84 -7.63 1.07
CA ALA A 295 -24.97 -7.68 -0.39
C ALA A 295 -24.68 -9.07 -0.97
N GLU A 296 -24.04 -9.95 -0.19
CA GLU A 296 -23.46 -11.23 -0.62
C GLU A 296 -22.46 -11.05 -1.77
N THR A 297 -21.56 -10.06 -1.65
CA THR A 297 -20.51 -9.81 -2.64
C THR A 297 -19.14 -10.12 -2.07
N LEU A 298 -18.23 -10.53 -2.94
CA LEU A 298 -16.82 -10.77 -2.66
C LEU A 298 -15.99 -10.09 -3.74
N SER A 299 -15.18 -9.09 -3.41
CA SER A 299 -14.18 -8.49 -4.30
C SER A 299 -12.80 -9.04 -3.97
N PHE A 300 -12.04 -9.45 -4.98
CA PHE A 300 -10.62 -9.79 -4.86
C PHE A 300 -9.85 -9.02 -5.91
N VAL A 301 -9.03 -8.07 -5.47
CA VAL A 301 -8.32 -7.17 -6.39
C VAL A 301 -6.83 -7.36 -6.18
N PRO A 302 -6.14 -8.11 -7.05
CA PRO A 302 -4.70 -8.23 -6.98
C PRO A 302 -4.02 -7.01 -7.63
N ILE A 303 -3.03 -6.44 -6.95
CA ILE A 303 -2.48 -5.12 -7.26
C ILE A 303 -1.06 -5.23 -7.84
N ASP A 304 -0.77 -4.46 -8.89
CA ASP A 304 0.56 -4.38 -9.49
C ASP A 304 1.38 -3.26 -8.87
N ILE A 305 2.41 -3.61 -8.10
CA ILE A 305 3.45 -2.67 -7.69
C ILE A 305 4.53 -2.64 -8.79
N GLY A 306 4.54 -1.55 -9.57
CA GLY A 306 5.52 -1.32 -10.63
C GLY A 306 5.12 -1.90 -11.98
N ALA A 307 5.95 -2.77 -12.55
CA ALA A 307 5.68 -3.35 -13.88
C ALA A 307 4.55 -4.40 -13.79
N PRO A 308 3.58 -4.40 -14.74
CA PRO A 308 2.44 -5.31 -14.70
C PRO A 308 2.86 -6.78 -14.55
N GLN A 309 2.22 -7.48 -13.62
CA GLN A 309 2.40 -8.91 -13.36
C GLN A 309 1.14 -9.65 -13.81
N PRO A 310 1.16 -10.33 -14.98
CA PRO A 310 -0.02 -11.02 -15.51
C PRO A 310 -0.22 -12.38 -14.81
N ALA A 311 -0.43 -12.33 -13.50
CA ALA A 311 -0.65 -13.47 -12.64
C ALA A 311 -2.00 -14.13 -12.93
N ALA A 312 -2.02 -15.47 -12.89
CA ALA A 312 -3.24 -16.26 -12.89
C ALA A 312 -3.64 -16.63 -11.46
N TYR A 313 -4.92 -16.92 -11.27
CA TYR A 313 -5.49 -17.25 -9.98
C TYR A 313 -6.46 -18.43 -10.11
N GLU A 314 -6.49 -19.25 -9.07
CA GLU A 314 -7.54 -20.23 -8.80
C GLU A 314 -8.34 -19.74 -7.60
N GLY A 315 -9.66 -19.70 -7.73
CA GLY A 315 -10.57 -19.31 -6.67
C GLY A 315 -11.48 -20.45 -6.30
N THR A 316 -11.78 -20.61 -5.01
CA THR A 316 -12.95 -21.37 -4.55
C THR A 316 -13.84 -20.36 -3.84
N VAL A 317 -15.09 -20.22 -4.28
CA VAL A 317 -16.03 -19.26 -3.69
C VAL A 317 -17.35 -19.93 -3.36
N ALA A 318 -17.96 -19.53 -2.25
CA ALA A 318 -19.23 -20.07 -1.80
C ALA A 318 -20.02 -19.02 -1.01
N PHE A 319 -21.25 -18.78 -1.45
CA PHE A 319 -22.21 -17.91 -0.79
C PHE A 319 -23.24 -18.76 -0.05
N ALA A 320 -23.70 -18.32 1.12
CA ALA A 320 -24.76 -19.03 1.81
C ALA A 320 -26.04 -19.00 0.97
N PRO A 321 -26.87 -20.06 1.06
CA PRO A 321 -28.08 -20.14 0.27
C PRO A 321 -29.07 -19.07 0.72
N LYS A 322 -29.46 -18.18 -0.20
CA LYS A 322 -30.74 -17.45 -0.06
C LYS A 322 -31.89 -18.46 -0.08
N PRO A 323 -32.99 -18.22 0.65
CA PRO A 323 -34.22 -19.01 0.53
C PRO A 323 -34.76 -18.94 -0.91
N SER A 324 -34.27 -19.79 -1.80
CA SER A 324 -34.75 -19.89 -3.17
C SER A 324 -35.93 -20.86 -3.24
N THR A 325 -36.95 -20.48 -4.02
CA THR A 325 -38.02 -21.42 -4.39
C THR A 325 -37.56 -22.47 -5.40
N ASN A 326 -36.35 -22.32 -5.97
CA ASN A 326 -35.70 -23.27 -6.86
C ASN A 326 -34.18 -23.36 -6.58
N PRO A 327 -33.69 -24.42 -5.92
CA PRO A 327 -32.27 -24.58 -5.61
C PRO A 327 -31.39 -24.95 -6.82
N PHE A 328 -31.96 -25.09 -8.02
CA PHE A 328 -31.25 -25.51 -9.25
C PHE A 328 -30.98 -24.37 -10.24
N THR A 329 -31.10 -23.12 -9.80
CA THR A 329 -30.82 -21.92 -10.62
C THR A 329 -29.71 -21.06 -10.01
N SER A 330 -28.85 -21.64 -9.18
CA SER A 330 -27.64 -20.97 -8.70
C SER A 330 -26.80 -20.56 -9.90
N ARG A 331 -26.33 -19.31 -9.90
CA ARG A 331 -25.39 -18.77 -10.87
C ARG A 331 -24.40 -17.94 -10.10
N LEU A 332 -23.15 -17.97 -10.54
CA LEU A 332 -22.14 -17.06 -10.06
C LEU A 332 -22.11 -15.89 -11.03
N GLU A 333 -22.43 -14.70 -10.55
CA GLU A 333 -22.29 -13.48 -11.33
C GLU A 333 -20.97 -12.81 -10.95
N TYR A 334 -20.35 -12.10 -11.89
CA TYR A 334 -19.17 -11.31 -11.60
C TYR A 334 -19.10 -10.03 -12.43
N ASP A 335 -18.44 -9.04 -11.84
CA ASP A 335 -17.96 -7.83 -12.48
C ASP A 335 -16.46 -8.00 -12.80
N GLN A 336 -16.06 -7.57 -13.99
CA GLN A 336 -14.74 -7.89 -14.56
C GLN A 336 -13.66 -6.85 -14.25
N ASP A 337 -14.05 -5.63 -13.87
CA ASP A 337 -13.15 -4.47 -13.72
C ASP A 337 -13.52 -3.54 -12.53
N ASP A 338 -14.44 -3.96 -11.65
CA ASP A 338 -14.89 -3.27 -10.43
C ASP A 338 -15.24 -1.77 -10.63
N ASP A 339 -15.65 -1.37 -11.84
CA ASP A 339 -15.83 0.03 -12.20
C ASP A 339 -17.19 0.63 -11.76
N GLY A 340 -18.10 -0.19 -11.21
CA GLY A 340 -19.31 0.32 -10.59
C GLY A 340 -20.48 -0.67 -10.40
N PRO A 341 -21.58 -0.19 -9.81
CA PRO A 341 -22.59 -1.07 -9.19
C PRO A 341 -23.54 -1.83 -10.15
N LEU A 342 -23.31 -1.88 -11.47
CA LEU A 342 -24.37 -2.29 -12.42
C LEU A 342 -24.04 -3.32 -13.52
N ASP A 343 -22.79 -3.77 -13.71
CA ASP A 343 -22.44 -4.63 -14.87
C ASP A 343 -22.06 -6.08 -14.52
N PHE A 344 -22.59 -6.61 -13.41
CA PHE A 344 -22.51 -8.05 -13.10
C PHE A 344 -23.09 -8.90 -14.25
N VAL A 345 -22.27 -9.80 -14.78
CA VAL A 345 -22.64 -10.78 -15.81
C VAL A 345 -22.50 -12.20 -15.28
N ASP A 346 -23.23 -13.15 -15.87
CA ASP A 346 -23.06 -14.56 -15.53
C ASP A 346 -21.61 -15.00 -15.84
N MET A 347 -20.91 -15.53 -14.84
CA MET A 347 -19.57 -16.09 -15.06
C MET A 347 -19.68 -17.32 -15.95
N PRO A 348 -18.96 -17.37 -17.08
CA PRO A 348 -19.10 -18.47 -18.00
C PRO A 348 -18.34 -19.70 -17.50
N TRP A 349 -18.68 -20.87 -18.03
CA TRP A 349 -17.87 -22.08 -17.85
C TRP A 349 -16.62 -22.03 -18.73
N CYS A 350 -15.51 -22.56 -18.24
CA CYS A 350 -14.30 -22.69 -19.05
C CYS A 350 -14.57 -23.59 -20.28
N ALA A 351 -14.06 -23.19 -21.45
CA ALA A 351 -14.29 -23.90 -22.71
C ALA A 351 -13.51 -25.23 -22.83
N GLY A 352 -12.65 -25.51 -21.85
CA GLY A 352 -11.82 -26.70 -21.74
C GLY A 352 -11.24 -26.84 -20.33
N ASP A 353 -10.36 -27.81 -20.15
CA ASP A 353 -9.61 -27.98 -18.90
C ASP A 353 -8.48 -26.93 -18.84
N PRO A 354 -8.55 -25.94 -17.92
CA PRO A 354 -7.55 -24.87 -17.83
C PRO A 354 -6.16 -25.37 -17.44
N TYR A 355 -6.03 -26.62 -16.97
CA TYR A 355 -4.76 -27.18 -16.51
C TYR A 355 -4.12 -28.15 -17.52
N ALA A 356 -4.78 -28.44 -18.63
CA ALA A 356 -4.29 -29.41 -19.62
C ALA A 356 -3.11 -28.85 -20.46
N THR A 357 -3.17 -27.58 -20.83
CA THR A 357 -2.18 -26.89 -21.68
C THR A 357 -1.87 -25.49 -21.15
N PRO A 358 -1.36 -25.36 -19.91
CA PRO A 358 -1.16 -24.06 -19.30
C PRO A 358 -0.15 -23.22 -20.09
N ASP A 359 -0.38 -21.89 -20.14
CA ASP A 359 0.46 -20.96 -20.89
C ASP A 359 1.93 -21.07 -20.46
N VAL A 360 2.14 -21.28 -19.16
CA VAL A 360 3.43 -21.53 -18.50
C VAL A 360 3.23 -22.61 -17.42
N PRO A 361 4.25 -23.47 -17.13
CA PRO A 361 4.16 -24.44 -16.05
C PRO A 361 3.78 -23.78 -14.70
N GLY A 362 2.72 -24.29 -14.07
CA GLY A 362 2.21 -23.75 -12.79
C GLY A 362 1.26 -22.56 -12.94
N SER A 363 0.84 -22.22 -14.16
CA SER A 363 -0.24 -21.28 -14.47
C SER A 363 -1.46 -22.01 -15.06
N ILE A 364 -2.38 -21.28 -15.70
CA ILE A 364 -3.53 -21.80 -16.45
C ILE A 364 -3.38 -21.60 -17.97
N ASP A 365 -4.22 -22.26 -18.75
CA ASP A 365 -4.43 -21.99 -20.17
C ASP A 365 -5.46 -20.86 -20.30
N THR A 366 -5.01 -19.62 -20.47
CA THR A 366 -5.95 -18.49 -20.56
C THR A 366 -6.85 -18.56 -21.80
N SER A 367 -6.51 -19.37 -22.80
CA SER A 367 -7.33 -19.53 -24.01
C SER A 367 -8.63 -20.30 -23.78
N VAL A 368 -8.77 -21.01 -22.65
CA VAL A 368 -10.03 -21.66 -22.28
C VAL A 368 -11.03 -20.70 -21.64
N ILE A 369 -10.59 -19.50 -21.23
CA ILE A 369 -11.48 -18.45 -20.74
C ILE A 369 -12.24 -17.88 -21.95
N PRO A 370 -13.58 -17.91 -21.93
CA PRO A 370 -14.38 -17.43 -23.07
C PRO A 370 -14.06 -15.97 -23.44
N PHE A 371 -14.11 -15.67 -24.75
CA PHE A 371 -13.77 -14.34 -25.25
C PHE A 371 -14.62 -13.24 -24.59
N GLY A 372 -13.95 -12.18 -24.11
CA GLY A 372 -14.60 -11.06 -23.40
C GLY A 372 -14.81 -11.30 -21.91
N HIS A 373 -14.21 -12.37 -21.37
CA HIS A 373 -14.23 -12.70 -19.94
C HIS A 373 -12.81 -12.79 -19.39
N THR A 374 -12.64 -12.40 -18.13
CA THR A 374 -11.39 -12.53 -17.35
C THR A 374 -11.38 -13.75 -16.41
N TRP A 375 -12.54 -14.34 -16.12
CA TRP A 375 -12.71 -15.50 -15.25
C TRP A 375 -13.68 -16.53 -15.84
N CYS A 376 -13.52 -17.80 -15.46
CA CYS A 376 -14.46 -18.86 -15.80
C CYS A 376 -14.59 -19.92 -14.70
N ILE A 377 -15.76 -20.56 -14.66
CA ILE A 377 -16.08 -21.67 -13.75
C ILE A 377 -15.46 -22.96 -14.28
N VAL A 378 -14.66 -23.62 -13.45
CA VAL A 378 -14.10 -24.95 -13.69
C VAL A 378 -15.03 -26.02 -13.16
N GLN A 379 -15.58 -25.81 -11.96
CA GLN A 379 -16.40 -26.78 -11.28
C GLN A 379 -17.47 -26.09 -10.42
N GLU A 380 -18.62 -26.74 -10.30
CA GLU A 380 -19.66 -26.39 -9.33
C GLU A 380 -19.98 -27.62 -8.50
N SER A 381 -20.09 -27.45 -7.19
CA SER A 381 -20.58 -28.49 -6.30
C SER A 381 -21.60 -27.93 -5.33
N THR A 382 -22.68 -28.66 -5.12
CA THR A 382 -23.72 -28.31 -4.13
C THR A 382 -23.81 -29.41 -3.09
N GLY A 383 -23.59 -29.05 -1.83
CA GLY A 383 -23.53 -30.00 -0.71
C GLY A 383 -24.38 -29.57 0.49
N ILE A 384 -24.83 -30.54 1.29
CA ILE A 384 -25.46 -30.27 2.58
C ILE A 384 -24.34 -29.95 3.59
N HIS A 385 -24.30 -28.70 4.06
CA HIS A 385 -23.30 -28.24 5.03
C HIS A 385 -23.80 -28.42 6.47
N SER A 386 -25.10 -28.25 6.71
CA SER A 386 -25.73 -28.48 8.00
C SER A 386 -27.18 -28.95 7.83
N ALA A 387 -27.85 -29.28 8.95
CA ALA A 387 -29.26 -29.68 8.93
C ALA A 387 -30.20 -28.65 8.29
N THR A 388 -29.77 -27.39 8.19
CA THR A 388 -30.56 -26.27 7.65
C THR A 388 -29.87 -25.52 6.51
N GLN A 389 -28.71 -25.97 6.04
CA GLN A 389 -27.91 -25.23 5.06
C GLN A 389 -27.39 -26.16 3.95
N ILE A 390 -27.71 -25.79 2.70
CA ILE A 390 -27.10 -26.34 1.48
C ILE A 390 -26.18 -25.26 0.93
N ARG A 391 -24.95 -25.57 0.56
CA ARG A 391 -24.00 -24.60 0.03
C ARG A 391 -23.63 -24.99 -1.39
N THR A 392 -23.65 -24.03 -2.29
CA THR A 392 -23.04 -24.16 -3.61
C THR A 392 -21.66 -23.52 -3.54
N THR A 393 -20.69 -24.24 -4.07
CA THR A 393 -19.29 -23.85 -4.16
C THR A 393 -18.88 -23.90 -5.61
N TRP A 394 -18.27 -22.82 -6.07
CA TRP A 394 -17.72 -22.69 -7.40
C TRP A 394 -16.20 -22.67 -7.31
N ASP A 395 -15.56 -23.54 -8.09
CA ASP A 395 -14.13 -23.47 -8.35
C ASP A 395 -13.96 -22.72 -9.67
N VAL A 396 -13.19 -21.64 -9.64
CA VAL A 396 -13.04 -20.67 -10.73
C VAL A 396 -11.56 -20.46 -11.01
N VAL A 397 -11.25 -20.07 -12.23
CA VAL A 397 -9.89 -19.63 -12.60
C VAL A 397 -9.99 -18.35 -13.41
N GLY A 398 -8.96 -17.52 -13.33
CA GLY A 398 -8.93 -16.30 -14.10
C GLY A 398 -7.69 -15.46 -13.90
N ILE A 399 -7.78 -14.26 -14.45
CA ILE A 399 -6.81 -13.17 -14.38
C ILE A 399 -7.55 -11.88 -14.01
N GLY A 400 -6.87 -10.90 -13.43
CA GLY A 400 -7.50 -9.63 -13.04
C GLY A 400 -8.24 -9.69 -11.71
N ASP A 401 -9.22 -8.80 -11.54
CA ASP A 401 -9.79 -8.30 -10.29
C ASP A 401 -11.30 -8.55 -10.21
N PRO A 402 -11.74 -9.79 -9.94
CA PRO A 402 -13.15 -10.11 -9.96
C PRO A 402 -13.87 -9.59 -8.72
N LYS A 403 -15.10 -9.11 -8.94
CA LYS A 403 -16.11 -8.98 -7.89
C LYS A 403 -17.26 -9.92 -8.15
N MET A 404 -17.54 -10.83 -7.23
CA MET A 404 -18.46 -11.96 -7.40
C MET A 404 -19.67 -11.87 -6.47
N ARG A 405 -20.79 -12.50 -6.86
CA ARG A 405 -21.99 -12.68 -6.01
C ARG A 405 -22.87 -13.87 -6.40
#